data_AF-A0A564QAU5-F1
#
_entry.id   AF-A0A564QAU5-F1
#
_cell.length_a   1.000
_cell.length_b   1.000
_cell.length_c   1.000
_cell.angle_alpha   90.00
_cell.angle_beta   90.00
_cell.angle_gamma   90.00
#
_symmetry.space_group_name_H-M   'P 1'
#
loop_
_entity.id
_entity.type
_entity.pdbx_description
1 polymer ?
#
loop_
_entity_poly.entity_id
_entity_poly.type
_entity_poly.pdbx_seq_one_letter_code
_entity_poly.pdbx_strand_id
1 'polypeptide(L)'
;MNKEKKGEIRGFLEWLEREIGAKIDDLQLKTKIKEYYKYEFDVLVEAIAKNKKRLKKGYDPTKREQKERLRDEFEVSMGRLSPVIERIEKTDWLIDQVVYRLYGLSEEEVRVVEG
;
A
#
# COMPACT_ATOMS: atom_id res chain seq x y z
N MET A 1 0.51 -13.17 -9.40
CA MET A 1 -0.27 -12.68 -8.24
C MET A 1 0.62 -12.13 -7.11
N ASN A 2 1.21 -12.93 -6.21
CA ASN A 2 2.01 -12.37 -5.10
C ASN A 2 3.35 -11.73 -5.55
N LYS A 3 3.87 -12.13 -6.72
CA LYS A 3 5.06 -11.51 -7.36
C LYS A 3 4.78 -10.14 -7.97
N GLU A 4 3.63 -9.97 -8.63
CA GLU A 4 3.21 -8.68 -9.23
C GLU A 4 3.00 -7.62 -8.16
N LYS A 5 2.25 -7.94 -7.10
CA LYS A 5 2.05 -7.06 -5.93
C LYS A 5 3.39 -6.62 -5.33
N LYS A 6 4.29 -7.59 -5.07
CA LYS A 6 5.62 -7.30 -4.52
C LYS A 6 6.49 -6.50 -5.47
N GLY A 7 6.36 -6.71 -6.78
CA GLY A 7 7.10 -5.98 -7.82
C GLY A 7 6.67 -4.52 -7.89
N GLU A 8 5.37 -4.26 -7.93
CA GLU A 8 4.82 -2.90 -7.98
C GLU A 8 5.14 -2.12 -6.69
N ILE A 9 4.94 -2.72 -5.52
CA ILE A 9 5.32 -2.10 -4.24
C ILE A 9 6.82 -1.78 -4.22
N ARG A 10 7.67 -2.71 -4.67
CA ARG A 10 9.12 -2.45 -4.73
C ARG A 10 9.44 -1.30 -5.67
N GLY A 11 8.86 -1.29 -6.87
CA GLY A 11 9.07 -0.23 -7.86
C GLY A 11 8.68 1.15 -7.32
N PHE A 12 7.51 1.25 -6.69
CA PHE A 12 7.06 2.49 -6.05
C PHE A 12 8.02 2.95 -4.93
N LEU A 13 8.43 2.05 -4.04
CA LEU A 13 9.32 2.39 -2.93
C LEU A 13 10.72 2.81 -3.43
N GLU A 14 11.26 2.14 -4.45
CA GLU A 14 12.53 2.52 -5.06
C GLU A 14 12.45 3.88 -5.76
N TRP A 15 11.35 4.15 -6.47
CA TRP A 15 11.09 5.48 -7.03
C TRP A 15 10.99 6.53 -5.93
N LEU A 16 10.27 6.23 -4.84
CA LEU A 16 10.06 7.16 -3.73
C LEU A 16 11.38 7.51 -3.04
N GLU A 17 12.25 6.52 -2.80
CA GLU A 17 13.59 6.77 -2.25
C GLU A 17 14.42 7.72 -3.12
N ARG A 18 14.32 7.61 -4.45
CA ARG A 18 14.99 8.52 -5.40
C ARG A 18 14.35 9.90 -5.38
N GLU A 19 13.03 9.97 -5.30
CA GLU A 19 12.28 11.21 -5.31
C GLU A 19 12.54 12.02 -4.03
N ILE A 20 12.52 11.40 -2.86
CA ILE A 20 12.76 12.08 -1.59
C ILE A 20 14.25 12.18 -1.23
N GLY A 21 15.10 11.39 -1.89
CA GLY A 21 16.55 11.32 -1.67
C GLY A 21 16.94 10.77 -0.29
N ALA A 22 16.13 9.89 0.28
CA ALA A 22 16.36 9.26 1.57
C ALA A 22 15.90 7.80 1.55
N LYS A 23 16.57 6.94 2.32
CA LYS A 23 16.18 5.54 2.48
C LYS A 23 14.96 5.42 3.35
N ILE A 24 13.95 4.68 2.91
CA ILE A 24 12.68 4.51 3.65
C ILE A 24 12.93 3.84 5.00
N ASP A 25 13.93 2.96 5.09
CA ASP A 25 14.27 2.28 6.34
C ASP A 25 14.81 3.20 7.45
N ASP A 26 15.30 4.38 7.06
CA ASP A 26 15.77 5.43 7.96
C ASP A 26 14.67 6.43 8.30
N LEU A 27 13.43 6.26 7.81
CA LEU A 27 12.33 7.18 8.07
C LEU A 27 11.49 6.73 9.26
N GLN A 28 10.97 7.71 10.01
CA GLN A 28 9.86 7.48 10.92
C GLN A 28 8.62 7.07 10.14
N LEU A 29 7.76 6.26 10.77
CA LEU A 29 6.56 5.70 10.13
C LEU A 29 6.86 4.89 8.86
N LYS A 30 8.08 4.33 8.73
CA LYS A 30 8.48 3.50 7.59
C LYS A 30 7.50 2.37 7.27
N THR A 31 6.86 1.76 8.28
CA THR A 31 5.82 0.74 8.05
C THR A 31 4.64 1.31 7.27
N LYS A 32 4.17 2.52 7.61
CA LYS A 32 3.09 3.19 6.86
C LYS A 32 3.50 3.54 5.43
N ILE A 33 4.77 3.95 5.24
CA ILE A 33 5.31 4.24 3.91
C ILE A 33 5.43 2.96 3.07
N LYS A 34 5.94 1.87 3.66
CA LYS A 34 6.06 0.55 3.00
C LYS A 34 4.70 -0.08 2.69
N GLU A 35 3.69 0.21 3.52
CA GLU A 35 2.32 -0.25 3.36
C GLU A 35 1.39 0.86 2.83
N TYR A 36 1.90 1.78 2.01
CA TYR A 36 1.13 2.93 1.49
C TYR A 36 -0.20 2.52 0.83
N TYR A 37 -0.25 1.34 0.20
CA TYR A 37 -1.43 0.78 -0.45
C TYR A 37 -2.59 0.45 0.50
N LYS A 38 -2.38 0.51 1.82
CA LYS A 38 -3.42 0.34 2.85
C LYS A 38 -4.01 1.67 3.33
N TYR A 39 -3.50 2.80 2.84
CA TYR A 39 -3.83 4.12 3.37
C TYR A 39 -4.14 5.11 2.23
N GLU A 40 -4.89 6.14 2.57
CA GLU A 40 -5.14 7.28 1.69
C GLU A 40 -3.86 8.08 1.41
N PHE A 41 -3.86 8.77 0.27
CA PHE A 41 -2.71 9.57 -0.18
C PHE A 41 -2.21 10.57 0.88
N ASP A 42 -3.12 11.25 1.58
CA ASP A 42 -2.72 12.24 2.59
C ASP A 42 -1.98 11.60 3.77
N VAL A 43 -2.29 10.34 4.12
CA VAL A 43 -1.57 9.60 5.18
C VAL A 43 -0.13 9.33 4.76
N LEU A 44 0.11 9.01 3.48
CA LEU A 44 1.46 8.86 2.94
C LEU A 44 2.22 10.20 2.97
N VAL A 45 1.57 11.28 2.55
CA VAL A 45 2.16 12.64 2.57
C VAL A 45 2.55 13.03 3.99
N GLU A 46 1.67 12.84 4.97
CA GLU A 46 1.96 13.11 6.38
C GLU A 46 3.14 12.28 6.91
N ALA A 47 3.20 10.99 6.55
CA ALA A 47 4.29 10.11 6.95
C ALA A 47 5.64 10.59 6.40
N ILE A 48 5.70 11.03 5.13
CA ILE A 48 6.91 11.61 4.53
C ILE A 48 7.21 12.98 5.14
N ALA A 49 6.20 13.82 5.37
CA ALA A 49 6.36 15.18 5.91
C ALA A 49 6.96 15.18 7.32
N LYS A 50 6.65 14.18 8.16
CA LYS A 50 7.28 14.00 9.48
C LYS A 50 8.80 13.80 9.41
N ASN A 51 9.30 13.40 8.25
CA ASN A 51 10.72 13.15 8.01
C ASN A 51 11.43 14.28 7.27
N LYS A 52 10.82 15.47 7.12
CA LYS A 52 11.35 16.60 6.32
C LYS A 52 12.84 16.91 6.50
N LYS A 53 13.37 16.78 7.73
CA LYS A 53 14.80 17.02 8.05
C LYS A 53 15.76 15.98 7.46
N ARG A 54 15.26 14.80 7.10
CA ARG A 54 16.02 13.67 6.53
C ARG A 54 15.90 13.59 5.00
N LEU A 55 15.02 14.38 4.40
CA LEU A 55 14.80 14.38 2.95
C LEU A 55 15.86 15.25 2.25
N LYS A 56 16.01 15.06 0.92
CA LYS A 56 16.91 15.89 0.11
C LYS A 56 16.56 17.38 0.25
N LYS A 57 17.59 18.23 0.22
CA LYS A 57 17.44 19.68 0.37
C LYS A 57 16.45 20.22 -0.67
N GLY A 58 15.42 20.90 -0.21
CA GLY A 58 14.39 21.51 -1.06
C GLY A 58 13.17 20.63 -1.36
N TYR A 59 13.20 19.34 -1.01
CA TYR A 59 12.04 18.46 -1.12
C TYR A 59 11.07 18.69 0.04
N ASP A 60 9.79 18.82 -0.30
CA ASP A 60 8.72 19.05 0.65
C ASP A 60 7.43 18.43 0.10
N PRO A 61 6.92 17.32 0.65
CA PRO A 61 5.77 16.61 0.11
C PRO A 61 4.45 17.40 0.26
N THR A 62 4.47 18.55 0.93
CA THR A 62 3.32 19.46 1.07
C THR A 62 3.32 20.60 0.06
N LYS A 63 4.44 20.85 -0.64
CA LYS A 63 4.51 21.83 -1.71
C LYS A 63 3.83 21.30 -2.95
N ARG A 64 3.13 22.17 -3.67
CA ARG A 64 2.24 21.80 -4.79
C ARG A 64 2.90 20.90 -5.84
N GLU A 65 4.04 21.31 -6.40
CA GLU A 65 4.74 20.57 -7.46
C GLU A 65 5.15 19.16 -6.99
N GLN A 66 5.75 19.06 -5.80
CA GLN A 66 6.18 17.77 -5.24
C GLN A 66 4.98 16.91 -4.81
N LYS A 67 3.91 17.52 -4.28
CA LYS A 67 2.69 16.84 -3.86
C LYS A 67 1.95 16.27 -5.08
N GLU A 68 1.80 17.04 -6.15
CA GLU A 68 1.18 16.59 -7.41
C GLU A 68 1.96 15.43 -8.01
N ARG A 69 3.30 15.55 -8.12
CA ARG A 69 4.14 14.46 -8.62
C ARG A 69 4.05 13.18 -7.78
N LEU A 70 3.99 13.33 -6.45
CA LEU A 70 3.80 12.21 -5.53
C LEU A 70 2.40 11.59 -5.68
N ARG A 71 1.39 12.41 -5.94
CA ARG A 71 0.00 11.98 -6.16
C ARG A 71 -0.13 11.18 -7.45
N ASP A 72 0.45 11.66 -8.54
CA ASP A 72 0.40 10.99 -9.84
C ASP A 72 1.02 9.59 -9.76
N GLU A 73 2.22 9.48 -9.18
CA GLU A 73 2.87 8.16 -9.04
C GLU A 73 2.10 7.24 -8.06
N PHE A 74 1.55 7.81 -6.97
CA PHE A 74 0.70 7.05 -6.05
C PHE A 74 -0.55 6.51 -6.75
N GLU A 75 -1.25 7.34 -7.54
CA GLU A 75 -2.45 6.93 -8.29
C GLU A 75 -2.11 5.88 -9.36
N VAL A 76 -0.99 6.04 -10.07
CA VAL A 76 -0.51 5.02 -11.03
C VAL A 76 -0.25 3.70 -10.33
N SER A 77 0.42 3.73 -9.18
CA SER A 77 0.75 2.52 -8.44
C SER A 77 -0.49 1.85 -7.84
N MET A 78 -1.40 2.64 -7.26
CA MET A 78 -2.70 2.16 -6.78
C MET A 78 -3.53 1.57 -7.92
N GLY A 79 -3.56 2.19 -9.10
CA GLY A 79 -4.26 1.66 -10.26
C GLY A 79 -3.75 0.28 -10.72
N ARG A 80 -2.46 -0.01 -10.51
CA ARG A 80 -1.86 -1.33 -10.77
C ARG A 80 -2.10 -2.32 -9.64
N LEU A 81 -2.11 -1.84 -8.39
CA LEU A 81 -2.29 -2.68 -7.21
C LEU A 81 -3.75 -3.08 -6.99
N SER A 82 -4.71 -2.18 -7.19
CA SER A 82 -6.15 -2.44 -6.99
C SER A 82 -6.66 -3.72 -7.63
N PRO A 83 -6.47 -3.97 -8.95
CA PRO A 83 -6.95 -5.22 -9.57
C PRO A 83 -6.19 -6.46 -9.07
N VAL A 84 -4.94 -6.31 -8.63
CA VAL A 84 -4.15 -7.41 -8.08
C VAL A 84 -4.62 -7.74 -6.67
N ILE A 85 -4.91 -6.73 -5.85
CA ILE A 85 -5.45 -6.87 -4.49
C ILE A 85 -6.85 -7.45 -4.56
N GLU A 86 -7.73 -6.93 -5.41
CA GLU A 86 -9.11 -7.44 -5.58
C GLU A 86 -9.11 -8.91 -6.02
N ARG A 87 -8.20 -9.32 -6.92
CA ARG A 87 -8.05 -10.73 -7.30
C ARG A 87 -7.56 -11.59 -6.14
N ILE A 88 -6.68 -11.06 -5.28
CA ILE A 88 -6.20 -11.77 -4.10
C ILE A 88 -7.35 -11.91 -3.09
N GLU A 89 -8.09 -10.86 -2.79
CA GLU A 89 -9.23 -10.88 -1.85
C GLU A 89 -10.36 -11.79 -2.34
N LYS A 90 -10.68 -11.78 -3.64
CA LYS A 90 -11.61 -12.75 -4.25
C LYS A 90 -11.10 -14.18 -4.13
N THR A 91 -9.78 -14.38 -4.21
CA THR A 91 -9.17 -15.71 -4.03
C THR A 91 -9.21 -16.13 -2.57
N ASP A 92 -8.96 -15.22 -1.63
CA ASP A 92 -9.05 -15.50 -0.19
C ASP A 92 -10.50 -15.82 0.21
N TRP A 93 -11.50 -15.09 -0.31
CA TRP A 93 -12.92 -15.44 -0.11
C TRP A 93 -13.27 -16.84 -0.67
N LEU A 94 -12.76 -17.19 -1.85
CA LEU A 94 -12.94 -18.54 -2.40
C LEU A 94 -12.20 -19.60 -1.58
N ILE A 95 -11.02 -19.27 -1.03
CA ILE A 95 -10.26 -20.15 -0.13
C ILE A 95 -11.05 -20.35 1.17
N ASP A 96 -11.60 -19.30 1.77
CA ASP A 96 -12.43 -19.38 2.97
C ASP A 96 -13.67 -20.24 2.71
N GLN A 97 -14.34 -20.07 1.57
CA GLN A 97 -15.44 -20.96 1.16
C GLN A 97 -15.04 -22.43 0.98
N VAL A 98 -13.83 -22.69 0.46
CA VAL A 98 -13.30 -24.05 0.33
C VAL A 98 -12.93 -24.61 1.70
N VAL A 99 -12.34 -23.80 2.58
CA VAL A 99 -12.02 -24.14 3.98
C VAL A 99 -13.31 -24.49 4.74
N TYR A 100 -14.37 -23.69 4.63
CA TYR A 100 -15.68 -23.99 5.24
C TYR A 100 -16.28 -25.31 4.74
N ARG A 101 -16.20 -25.58 3.42
CA ARG A 101 -16.65 -26.86 2.84
C ARG A 101 -15.80 -28.05 3.28
N LEU A 102 -14.49 -27.88 3.44
CA LEU A 102 -13.58 -28.93 3.90
C LEU A 102 -13.73 -29.23 5.40
N TYR A 103 -14.12 -28.23 6.20
CA TYR A 103 -14.45 -28.41 7.63
C TYR A 103 -15.92 -28.74 7.90
N GLY A 104 -16.78 -28.80 6.86
CA GLY A 104 -18.18 -29.22 6.96
C GLY A 104 -19.10 -28.21 7.65
N LEU A 105 -18.72 -26.94 7.70
CA LEU A 105 -19.49 -25.87 8.34
C LEU A 105 -20.62 -25.41 7.41
N SER A 106 -21.83 -25.22 7.96
CA SER A 106 -23.00 -24.77 7.19
C SER A 106 -22.99 -23.24 6.99
N GLU A 107 -23.78 -22.73 6.03
CA GLU A 107 -23.89 -21.28 5.75
C GLU A 107 -24.26 -20.44 6.99
N GLU A 108 -24.85 -21.06 8.01
CA GLU A 108 -25.23 -20.42 9.28
C GLU A 108 -24.03 -20.15 10.20
N GLU A 109 -22.99 -20.98 10.15
CA GLU A 109 -21.77 -20.79 10.96
C GLU A 109 -20.84 -19.73 10.36
N VAL A 110 -20.82 -19.59 9.03
CA VAL A 110 -20.04 -18.54 8.34
C VAL A 110 -20.51 -17.14 8.72
N ARG A 111 -21.82 -16.94 8.86
CA ARG A 111 -22.42 -15.65 9.26
C ARG A 111 -22.03 -15.18 10.66
N VAL A 112 -21.65 -16.09 11.55
CA VAL A 112 -21.22 -15.75 12.93
C VAL A 112 -19.76 -15.31 12.95
N VAL A 113 -18.94 -15.77 12.00
CA VAL A 113 -17.51 -15.46 11.92
C VAL A 113 -17.25 -14.16 11.15
N GLU A 114 -18.08 -13.81 10.18
CA GLU A 114 -17.98 -12.55 9.41
C GLU A 114 -18.73 -11.36 10.07
N GLY A 115 -19.25 -11.53 11.29
CA GLY A 115 -19.99 -10.52 12.06
C GLY A 115 -19.11 -9.48 12.75
#